data_AF-A0A1A7YNR5-F1
#
_entry.id   AF-A0A1A7YNR5-F1
#
_cell.length_a   1.000
_cell.length_b   1.000
_cell.length_c   1.000
_cell.angle_alpha   90.00
_cell.angle_beta   90.00
_cell.angle_gamma   90.00
#
_symmetry.space_group_name_H-M   'P 1'
#
loop_
_entity.id
_entity.type
_entity.pdbx_description
1 polymer ?
#
loop_
_entity_poly.entity_id
_entity_poly.type
_entity_poly.pdbx_seq_one_letter_code
_entity_poly.pdbx_strand_id
1 'polypeptide(L)'
;MNNSRNLRDSDIQKKIDHEIRMRDGACKLLAACSQRDQALEAAKSLQTCSTRIMAYMSELQRMKEAQVMQNVPRRSSDAGPLDERMPCKGKVAISDLRIPLMWKDTEYFKNKGELHRCAVFCLLQLGGEIFDTDMVIVDRTLTDICFDNTVVFNEASPGFELRVELYSCCSEDDYSAGSTPRKLASKLSSSLGRSAGKKLRAAMDPGQCSPVSNGGAAPFLLPVPSVPGPKYHLLAHTTLSLSHVQDNFRTHDLTISGNEECSYWLPLYGSVCCRLVAQPRCMTQQMMSGCLKVKQCGGDPQSWTKVYAVLKGTSLFCYQRQEDVEANVEPAFTIGINKETRIRASEKDPLSKAQNICVSNQYGGEEVTHTLTTESREDTHRWMEAFWQHFYDMSQWKQCCDDLMKIELPSPRKPAPVTPKQGSLYHEMASLSTPSSEGLLLQDNAVSAEIRALLSSYYNDSY
;
A
#
# COMPACT_ATOMS: atom_id res chain seq x y z
N MET A 1 -0.09 -18.99 -25.02
CA MET A 1 0.73 -18.54 -23.88
C MET A 1 1.84 -17.55 -24.24
N ASN A 2 2.56 -17.69 -25.38
CA ASN A 2 3.65 -16.76 -25.74
C ASN A 2 3.20 -15.31 -26.04
N ASN A 3 2.05 -15.09 -26.69
CA ASN A 3 1.59 -13.72 -27.00
C ASN A 3 1.25 -12.89 -25.75
N SER A 4 0.56 -13.47 -24.75
CA SER A 4 0.25 -12.78 -23.49
C SER A 4 1.50 -12.50 -22.63
N ARG A 5 2.58 -13.28 -22.80
CA ARG A 5 3.86 -13.08 -22.11
C ARG A 5 4.67 -11.95 -22.74
N ASN A 6 4.81 -11.95 -24.08
CA ASN A 6 5.45 -10.85 -24.81
C ASN A 6 4.73 -9.50 -24.61
N LEU A 7 3.41 -9.52 -24.46
CA LEU A 7 2.62 -8.32 -24.14
C LEU A 7 3.00 -7.76 -22.75
N ARG A 8 3.13 -8.61 -21.73
CA ARG A 8 3.52 -8.17 -20.37
C ARG A 8 4.92 -7.59 -20.32
N ASP A 9 5.90 -8.21 -20.98
CA ASP A 9 7.26 -7.67 -21.06
C ASP A 9 7.27 -6.32 -21.77
N SER A 10 6.50 -6.18 -22.86
CA SER A 10 6.33 -4.92 -23.57
C SER A 10 5.70 -3.84 -22.67
N ASP A 11 4.71 -4.20 -21.85
CA ASP A 11 4.03 -3.24 -20.98
C ASP A 11 4.91 -2.76 -19.83
N ILE A 12 5.72 -3.65 -19.22
CA ILE A 12 6.71 -3.24 -18.22
C ILE A 12 7.80 -2.36 -18.86
N GLN A 13 8.26 -2.69 -20.06
CA GLN A 13 9.23 -1.86 -20.77
C GLN A 13 8.67 -0.45 -21.05
N LYS A 14 7.40 -0.34 -21.48
CA LYS A 14 6.75 0.97 -21.65
C LYS A 14 6.68 1.77 -20.34
N LYS A 15 6.42 1.11 -19.20
CA LYS A 15 6.43 1.76 -17.88
C LYS A 15 7.83 2.27 -17.54
N ILE A 16 8.88 1.47 -17.79
CA ILE A 16 10.28 1.90 -17.59
C ILE A 16 10.59 3.12 -18.46
N ASP A 17 10.27 3.08 -19.75
CA ASP A 17 10.56 4.18 -20.68
C ASP A 17 9.76 5.45 -20.33
N HIS A 18 8.54 5.30 -19.81
CA HIS A 18 7.75 6.40 -19.28
C HIS A 18 8.43 7.03 -18.06
N GLU A 19 8.80 6.23 -17.05
CA GLU A 19 9.43 6.73 -15.84
C GLU A 19 10.82 7.34 -16.10
N ILE A 20 11.59 6.83 -17.07
CA ILE A 20 12.85 7.46 -17.51
C ILE A 20 12.59 8.87 -18.05
N ARG A 21 11.55 9.05 -18.89
CA ARG A 21 11.19 10.37 -19.40
C ARG A 21 10.70 11.31 -18.30
N MET A 22 9.92 10.80 -17.36
CA MET A 22 9.47 11.57 -16.19
C MET A 22 10.65 12.00 -15.32
N ARG A 23 11.59 11.09 -15.07
CA ARG A 23 12.84 11.36 -14.35
C ARG A 23 13.69 12.44 -15.04
N ASP A 24 13.86 12.35 -16.36
CA ASP A 24 14.62 13.34 -17.12
C ASP A 24 13.92 14.72 -17.11
N GLY A 25 12.58 14.73 -17.12
CA GLY A 25 11.77 15.93 -16.92
C GLY A 25 11.98 16.55 -15.54
N ALA A 26 11.91 15.74 -14.48
CA ALA A 26 12.15 16.17 -13.10
C ALA A 26 13.57 16.74 -12.92
N CYS A 27 14.59 16.11 -13.51
CA CYS A 27 15.97 16.63 -13.53
C CYS A 27 16.06 18.03 -14.17
N LYS A 28 15.38 18.25 -15.31
CA LYS A 28 15.37 19.55 -15.98
C LYS A 28 14.62 20.61 -15.17
N LEU A 29 13.48 20.24 -14.58
CA LEU A 29 12.72 21.12 -13.69
C LEU A 29 13.56 21.52 -12.49
N LEU A 30 14.19 20.55 -11.82
CA LEU A 30 15.06 20.79 -10.67
C LEU A 30 16.20 21.75 -11.00
N ALA A 31 16.83 21.60 -12.17
CA ALA A 31 17.88 22.50 -12.63
C ALA A 31 17.39 23.93 -12.96
N ALA A 32 16.10 24.11 -13.25
CA ALA A 32 15.49 25.39 -13.57
C ALA A 32 14.78 26.05 -12.37
N CYS A 33 14.55 25.29 -11.28
CA CYS A 33 13.87 25.79 -10.10
C CYS A 33 14.66 26.93 -9.45
N SER A 34 14.01 28.09 -9.33
CA SER A 34 14.50 29.20 -8.52
C SER A 34 13.82 29.26 -7.15
N GLN A 35 12.63 28.65 -7.03
CA GLN A 35 11.88 28.54 -5.79
C GLN A 35 12.15 27.21 -5.11
N ARG A 36 12.31 27.25 -3.79
CA ARG A 36 12.67 26.11 -2.97
C ARG A 36 11.59 25.02 -2.96
N ASP A 37 10.33 25.39 -2.76
CA ASP A 37 9.23 24.43 -2.73
C ASP A 37 9.10 23.66 -4.06
N GLN A 38 9.29 24.37 -5.17
CA GLN A 38 9.32 23.74 -6.50
C GLN A 38 10.51 22.78 -6.65
N ALA A 39 11.69 23.15 -6.13
CA ALA A 39 12.86 22.29 -6.15
C ALA A 39 12.65 21.01 -5.29
N LEU A 40 12.01 21.14 -4.13
CA LEU A 40 11.69 20.01 -3.26
C LEU A 40 10.69 19.05 -3.92
N GLU A 41 9.65 19.56 -4.60
CA GLU A 41 8.71 18.72 -5.35
C GLU A 41 9.35 18.05 -6.57
N ALA A 42 10.23 18.76 -7.29
CA ALA A 42 10.99 18.18 -8.39
C ALA A 42 11.95 17.09 -7.90
N ALA A 43 12.60 17.28 -6.74
CA ALA A 43 13.45 16.27 -6.11
C ALA A 43 12.65 15.05 -5.61
N LYS A 44 11.45 15.25 -5.05
CA LYS A 44 10.53 14.17 -4.68
C LYS A 44 10.14 13.35 -5.91
N SER A 45 9.78 14.02 -7.01
CA SER A 45 9.44 13.38 -8.28
C SER A 45 10.62 12.56 -8.83
N LEU A 46 11.83 13.13 -8.80
CA LEU A 46 13.06 12.46 -9.19
C LEU A 46 13.32 11.20 -8.35
N GLN A 47 13.16 11.28 -7.03
CA GLN A 47 13.30 10.15 -6.12
C GLN A 47 12.29 9.04 -6.45
N THR A 48 11.01 9.40 -6.58
CA THR A 48 9.91 8.46 -6.85
C THR A 48 10.08 7.76 -8.20
N CYS A 49 10.38 8.50 -9.27
CA CYS A 49 10.63 7.91 -10.60
C CYS A 49 11.85 6.97 -10.57
N SER A 50 12.92 7.34 -9.85
CA SER A 50 14.11 6.49 -9.73
C SER A 50 13.79 5.16 -9.04
N THR A 51 13.01 5.18 -7.96
CA THR A 51 12.55 3.96 -7.27
C THR A 51 11.65 3.12 -8.18
N ARG A 52 10.70 3.74 -8.91
CA ARG A 52 9.83 3.04 -9.87
C ARG A 52 10.61 2.35 -10.98
N ILE A 53 11.60 3.02 -11.57
CA ILE A 53 12.48 2.43 -12.59
C ILE A 53 13.17 1.18 -12.04
N MET A 54 13.77 1.27 -10.85
CA MET A 54 14.47 0.13 -10.24
C MET A 54 13.53 -1.04 -9.98
N ALA A 55 12.31 -0.78 -9.47
CA ALA A 55 11.31 -1.81 -9.22
C ALA A 55 10.86 -2.50 -10.52
N TYR A 56 10.52 -1.73 -11.56
CA TYR A 56 10.12 -2.29 -12.85
C TYR A 56 11.24 -3.06 -13.54
N MET A 57 12.48 -2.58 -13.46
CA MET A 57 13.64 -3.29 -14.00
C MET A 57 13.89 -4.60 -13.26
N SER A 58 13.80 -4.62 -11.93
CA SER A 58 13.93 -5.84 -11.11
C SER A 58 12.83 -6.85 -11.44
N GLU A 59 11.58 -6.39 -11.61
CA GLU A 59 10.48 -7.25 -12.00
C GLU A 59 10.68 -7.85 -13.41
N LEU A 60 11.09 -7.01 -14.38
CA LEU A 60 11.39 -7.47 -15.74
C LEU A 60 12.53 -8.49 -15.76
N GLN A 61 13.56 -8.27 -14.96
CA GLN A 61 14.69 -9.20 -14.82
C GLN A 61 14.24 -10.54 -14.26
N ARG A 62 13.45 -10.54 -13.17
CA ARG A 62 12.88 -11.76 -12.58
C ARG A 62 12.01 -12.53 -13.57
N MET A 63 11.23 -11.83 -14.40
CA MET A 63 10.42 -12.47 -15.46
C MET A 63 11.29 -13.15 -16.53
N LYS A 64 12.36 -12.49 -16.96
CA LYS A 64 13.33 -13.05 -17.92
C LYS A 64 14.07 -14.27 -17.35
N GLU A 65 14.49 -14.21 -16.09
CA GLU A 65 15.13 -15.35 -15.41
C GLU A 65 14.21 -16.56 -15.31
N ALA A 66 12.95 -16.34 -14.92
CA ALA A 66 11.94 -17.40 -14.88
C ALA A 66 11.71 -18.03 -16.26
N GLN A 67 11.77 -17.24 -17.34
CA GLN A 67 11.68 -17.75 -18.71
C GLN A 67 12.86 -18.65 -19.08
N VAL A 68 14.07 -18.25 -18.74
CA VAL A 68 15.27 -19.05 -18.99
C VAL A 68 15.20 -20.39 -18.23
N MET A 69 14.75 -20.36 -16.97
CA MET A 69 14.60 -21.58 -16.16
C MET A 69 13.52 -22.53 -16.69
N GLN A 70 12.45 -22.02 -17.31
CA GLN A 70 11.43 -22.85 -17.94
C GLN A 70 11.88 -23.49 -19.26
N ASN A 71 12.91 -22.93 -19.92
CA ASN A 71 13.45 -23.44 -21.18
C ASN A 71 14.52 -24.53 -20.99
N VAL A 72 14.86 -24.89 -19.75
CA VAL A 72 15.74 -26.04 -19.45
C VAL A 72 14.88 -27.31 -19.48
N PRO A 73 15.14 -28.28 -20.38
CA PRO A 73 14.34 -29.49 -20.46
C PRO A 73 14.48 -30.32 -19.17
N ARG A 74 13.42 -30.36 -18.36
CA ARG A 74 13.31 -31.28 -17.23
C ARG A 74 13.19 -32.71 -17.76
N ARG A 75 13.93 -33.66 -17.18
CA ARG A 75 13.73 -35.10 -17.42
C ARG A 75 12.30 -35.47 -17.03
N SER A 76 11.61 -36.18 -17.92
CA SER A 76 10.19 -36.56 -17.85
C SER A 76 9.90 -37.65 -16.80
N SER A 77 10.33 -37.44 -15.56
CA SER A 77 10.14 -38.39 -14.46
C SER A 77 10.00 -37.65 -13.15
N ASP A 78 9.04 -36.75 -13.10
CA ASP A 78 8.38 -36.35 -11.88
C ASP A 78 6.98 -35.94 -12.31
N ALA A 79 5.95 -36.63 -11.85
CA ALA A 79 4.61 -36.09 -11.94
C ALA A 79 4.71 -34.72 -11.25
N GLY A 80 4.60 -33.63 -12.02
CA GLY A 80 4.77 -32.29 -11.46
C GLY A 80 3.87 -32.14 -10.23
N PRO A 81 4.23 -31.25 -9.28
CA PRO A 81 3.32 -30.93 -8.19
C PRO A 81 1.94 -30.66 -8.81
N LEU A 82 0.91 -31.32 -8.27
CA LEU A 82 -0.50 -31.04 -8.62
C LEU A 82 -0.63 -29.54 -8.84
N ASP A 83 -1.22 -29.13 -9.97
CA ASP A 83 -1.46 -27.73 -10.34
C ASP A 83 -1.81 -26.91 -9.08
N GLU A 84 -0.80 -26.21 -8.53
CA GLU A 84 -0.89 -25.65 -7.19
C GLU A 84 -1.88 -24.50 -7.29
N ARG A 85 -3.10 -24.70 -6.76
CA ARG A 85 -4.17 -23.71 -6.84
C ARG A 85 -3.60 -22.36 -6.39
N MET A 86 -3.74 -21.34 -7.23
CA MET A 86 -3.26 -20.01 -6.90
C MET A 86 -4.37 -19.26 -6.17
N PRO A 87 -4.08 -18.55 -5.07
CA PRO A 87 -5.09 -17.77 -4.39
C PRO A 87 -5.54 -16.60 -5.25
N CYS A 88 -6.80 -16.22 -5.11
CA CYS A 88 -7.32 -15.02 -5.74
C CYS A 88 -6.53 -13.78 -5.27
N LYS A 89 -6.41 -12.81 -6.16
CA LYS A 89 -5.88 -11.49 -5.81
C LYS A 89 -6.94 -10.69 -5.05
N GLY A 90 -6.54 -9.56 -4.49
CA GLY A 90 -7.43 -8.67 -3.77
C GLY A 90 -6.89 -7.25 -3.76
N LYS A 91 -7.70 -6.35 -3.18
CA LYS A 91 -7.28 -5.00 -2.90
C LYS A 91 -6.63 -4.92 -1.53
N VAL A 92 -5.56 -4.15 -1.39
CA VAL A 92 -5.00 -3.75 -0.09
C VAL A 92 -4.98 -2.24 -0.06
N ALA A 93 -5.49 -1.64 1.01
CA ALA A 93 -5.51 -0.20 1.16
C ALA A 93 -4.89 0.22 2.49
N ILE A 94 -4.10 1.29 2.45
CA ILE A 94 -3.52 1.96 3.60
C ILE A 94 -4.05 3.40 3.67
N SER A 95 -4.41 3.84 4.87
CA SER A 95 -4.99 5.15 5.16
C SER A 95 -4.60 5.64 6.55
N ASP A 96 -4.87 6.91 6.84
CA ASP A 96 -4.60 7.57 8.13
C ASP A 96 -3.15 7.39 8.60
N LEU A 97 -2.18 7.59 7.69
CA LEU A 97 -0.77 7.40 8.01
C LEU A 97 -0.30 8.54 8.92
N ARG A 98 0.09 8.22 10.15
CA ARG A 98 0.53 9.16 11.17
C ARG A 98 1.84 8.69 11.81
N ILE A 99 2.86 9.54 11.82
CA ILE A 99 4.18 9.24 12.39
C ILE A 99 4.44 10.22 13.54
N PRO A 100 4.35 9.79 14.81
CA PRO A 100 4.60 10.66 15.95
C PRO A 100 6.06 11.12 16.03
N LEU A 101 6.24 12.38 16.45
CA LEU A 101 7.52 13.04 16.65
C LEU A 101 7.86 13.12 18.15
N MET A 102 9.15 13.19 18.46
CA MET A 102 9.72 13.20 19.81
C MET A 102 10.68 14.37 20.02
N TRP A 103 10.19 15.60 19.91
CA TRP A 103 11.00 16.80 20.15
C TRP A 103 11.52 16.85 21.59
N LYS A 104 12.79 17.21 21.77
CA LYS A 104 13.35 17.43 23.12
C LYS A 104 12.90 18.78 23.67
N ASP A 105 12.71 18.89 24.99
CA ASP A 105 12.35 20.15 25.66
C ASP A 105 13.32 21.30 25.32
N THR A 106 14.61 20.98 25.16
CA THR A 106 15.62 21.97 24.76
C THR A 106 15.38 22.55 23.36
N GLU A 107 14.87 21.75 22.44
CA GLU A 107 14.57 22.17 21.06
C GLU A 107 13.26 22.97 21.00
N TYR A 108 12.30 22.62 21.85
CA TYR A 108 11.01 23.29 21.95
C TYR A 108 11.12 24.67 22.64
N PHE A 109 11.77 24.74 23.80
CA PHE A 109 11.76 25.94 24.64
C PHE A 109 12.98 26.87 24.51
N LYS A 110 14.16 26.37 24.08
CA LYS A 110 15.41 27.18 24.10
C LYS A 110 15.81 27.79 22.75
N ASN A 111 15.28 27.29 21.64
CA ASN A 111 15.59 27.86 20.34
C ASN A 111 14.72 29.11 20.07
N LYS A 112 15.28 30.29 20.35
CA LYS A 112 14.76 31.60 19.90
C LYS A 112 15.17 31.94 18.44
N GLY A 113 15.81 31.00 17.73
CA GLY A 113 16.23 31.13 16.33
C GLY A 113 15.26 30.51 15.32
N GLU A 114 15.72 30.41 14.07
CA GLU A 114 14.98 29.85 12.93
C GLU A 114 14.63 28.37 13.15
N LEU A 115 13.46 27.96 12.62
CA LEU A 115 12.92 26.62 12.82
C LEU A 115 13.65 25.65 11.88
N HIS A 116 14.33 24.64 12.43
CA HIS A 116 14.77 23.49 11.64
C HIS A 116 13.54 22.87 10.97
N ARG A 117 13.49 22.95 9.64
CA ARG A 117 12.41 22.46 8.82
C ARG A 117 12.91 21.28 8.01
N CYS A 118 12.10 20.25 7.85
CA CYS A 118 12.40 19.17 6.91
C CYS A 118 11.20 18.96 6.00
N ALA A 119 11.46 18.82 4.71
CA ALA A 119 10.45 18.31 3.79
C ALA A 119 10.42 16.79 3.88
N VAL A 120 9.24 16.21 4.04
CA VAL A 120 9.06 14.76 4.18
C VAL A 120 7.95 14.25 3.29
N PHE A 121 8.09 13.00 2.84
CA PHE A 121 7.03 12.25 2.19
C PHE A 121 7.28 10.75 2.38
N CYS A 122 6.27 9.92 2.12
CA CYS A 122 6.39 8.47 2.17
C CYS A 122 6.33 7.86 0.77
N LEU A 123 7.16 6.84 0.54
CA LEU A 123 6.95 5.86 -0.53
C LEU A 123 6.25 4.62 0.04
N LEU A 124 5.23 4.18 -0.67
CA LEU A 124 4.42 3.00 -0.37
C LEU A 124 4.60 1.99 -1.49
N GLN A 125 5.29 0.89 -1.21
CA GLN A 125 5.64 -0.12 -2.20
C GLN A 125 4.98 -1.46 -1.88
N LEU A 126 4.23 -2.00 -2.83
CA LEU A 126 3.69 -3.36 -2.79
C LEU A 126 4.03 -4.06 -4.10
N GLY A 127 4.99 -4.99 -4.05
CA GLY A 127 5.52 -5.63 -5.26
C GLY A 127 6.13 -4.60 -6.21
N GLY A 128 5.64 -4.55 -7.45
CA GLY A 128 6.06 -3.58 -8.47
C GLY A 128 5.28 -2.25 -8.44
N GLU A 129 4.23 -2.13 -7.63
CA GLU A 129 3.45 -0.90 -7.52
C GLU A 129 4.06 0.02 -6.44
N ILE A 130 4.34 1.28 -6.80
CA ILE A 130 4.90 2.29 -5.89
C ILE A 130 4.08 3.57 -5.99
N PHE A 131 3.53 3.98 -4.85
CA PHE A 131 2.84 5.25 -4.66
C PHE A 131 3.64 6.14 -3.71
N ASP A 132 3.42 7.45 -3.83
CA ASP A 132 3.99 8.47 -2.96
C ASP A 132 2.88 9.28 -2.28
N THR A 133 3.12 9.74 -1.05
CA THR A 133 2.24 10.68 -0.35
C THR A 133 2.58 12.12 -0.71
N ASP A 134 1.73 13.08 -0.36
CA ASP A 134 2.06 14.50 -0.49
C ASP A 134 3.28 14.87 0.35
N MET A 135 4.03 15.87 -0.12
CA MET A 135 5.16 16.42 0.63
C MET A 135 4.64 17.33 1.74
N VAL A 136 5.14 17.15 2.96
CA VAL A 136 4.81 17.98 4.12
C VAL A 136 6.08 18.63 4.65
N ILE A 137 5.99 19.90 5.06
CA ILE A 137 7.06 20.58 5.78
C ILE A 137 6.85 20.36 7.28
N VAL A 138 7.86 19.79 7.94
CA VAL A 138 7.84 19.44 9.35
C VAL A 138 8.77 20.36 10.12
N ASP A 139 8.28 20.94 11.20
CA ASP A 139 9.07 21.64 12.20
C ASP A 139 8.59 21.29 13.62
N ARG A 140 9.26 21.85 14.63
CA ARG A 140 8.95 21.61 16.06
C ARG A 140 7.54 21.98 16.51
N THR A 141 6.72 22.63 15.67
CA THR A 141 5.33 22.93 16.00
C THR A 141 4.41 21.73 15.82
N LEU A 142 4.83 20.73 15.02
CA LEU A 142 4.09 19.50 14.77
C LEU A 142 4.41 18.43 15.80
N THR A 143 3.39 17.74 16.30
CA THR A 143 3.56 16.53 17.12
C THR A 143 3.62 15.26 16.28
N ASP A 144 3.11 15.31 15.06
CA ASP A 144 2.98 14.16 14.18
C ASP A 144 3.10 14.58 12.72
N ILE A 145 3.61 13.68 11.90
CA ILE A 145 3.56 13.77 10.44
C ILE A 145 2.32 13.00 9.99
N CYS A 146 1.35 13.68 9.36
CA CYS A 146 0.10 13.09 8.92
C CYS A 146 -0.01 13.11 7.39
N PHE A 147 -0.52 12.02 6.81
CA PHE A 147 -0.85 11.95 5.38
C PHE A 147 -2.30 11.48 5.23
N ASP A 148 -3.13 12.33 4.59
CA ASP A 148 -4.58 12.13 4.50
C ASP A 148 -5.02 11.18 3.36
N ASN A 149 -4.11 10.85 2.45
CA ASN A 149 -4.44 10.10 1.24
C ASN A 149 -4.59 8.60 1.50
N THR A 150 -5.74 8.03 1.13
CA THR A 150 -5.92 6.58 1.04
C THR A 150 -5.26 6.06 -0.23
N VAL A 151 -4.33 5.11 -0.10
CA VAL A 151 -3.67 4.44 -1.23
C VAL A 151 -4.19 3.02 -1.36
N VAL A 152 -4.61 2.63 -2.57
CA VAL A 152 -5.20 1.32 -2.88
C VAL A 152 -4.38 0.58 -3.92
N PHE A 153 -3.89 -0.60 -3.57
CA PHE A 153 -3.25 -1.56 -4.44
C PHE A 153 -4.30 -2.57 -4.91
N ASN A 154 -4.43 -2.80 -6.23
CA ASN A 154 -5.56 -3.56 -6.78
C ASN A 154 -5.28 -5.06 -7.00
N GLU A 155 -4.00 -5.42 -7.15
CA GLU A 155 -3.57 -6.78 -7.53
C GLU A 155 -2.73 -7.46 -6.43
N ALA A 156 -3.04 -7.19 -5.16
CA ALA A 156 -2.33 -7.77 -4.03
C ALA A 156 -2.62 -9.27 -3.88
N SER A 157 -1.62 -10.02 -3.44
CA SER A 157 -1.74 -11.44 -3.10
C SER A 157 -1.82 -11.59 -1.57
N PRO A 158 -2.31 -12.71 -1.02
CA PRO A 158 -2.32 -12.91 0.43
C PRO A 158 -0.94 -12.80 1.09
N GLY A 159 0.13 -13.19 0.38
CA GLY A 159 1.51 -13.06 0.82
C GLY A 159 2.16 -11.71 0.51
N PHE A 160 1.39 -10.61 0.48
CA PHE A 160 1.94 -9.29 0.18
C PHE A 160 2.87 -8.80 1.31
N GLU A 161 3.84 -7.98 0.91
CA GLU A 161 4.65 -7.15 1.80
C GLU A 161 4.54 -5.71 1.32
N LEU A 162 3.85 -4.89 2.11
CA LEU A 162 3.72 -3.45 1.89
C LEU A 162 4.84 -2.75 2.65
N ARG A 163 5.81 -2.20 1.93
CA ARG A 163 6.87 -1.40 2.50
C ARG A 163 6.46 0.06 2.57
N VAL A 164 6.62 0.67 3.73
CA VAL A 164 6.41 2.10 3.96
C VAL A 164 7.77 2.72 4.27
N GLU A 165 8.22 3.65 3.44
CA GLU A 165 9.52 4.32 3.56
C GLU A 165 9.32 5.82 3.73
N LEU A 166 9.74 6.38 4.86
CA LEU A 166 9.73 7.81 5.13
C LEU A 166 11.04 8.44 4.63
N TYR A 167 10.91 9.38 3.70
CA TYR A 167 12.02 10.17 3.18
C TYR A 167 12.01 11.57 3.76
N SER A 168 13.20 12.11 4.01
CA SER A 168 13.39 13.46 4.55
C SER A 168 14.46 14.24 3.79
N CYS A 169 14.25 15.54 3.63
CA CYS A 169 15.21 16.48 3.07
C CYS A 169 15.29 17.73 3.95
N CYS A 170 16.52 18.16 4.26
CA CYS A 170 16.74 19.33 5.10
C CYS A 170 16.27 20.62 4.41
N SER A 171 15.53 21.40 5.20
CA SER A 171 14.96 22.72 5.03
C SER A 171 15.89 23.93 4.84
N GLU A 172 17.21 23.79 4.84
CA GLU A 172 18.08 24.96 5.13
C GLU A 172 18.05 26.03 4.04
N ASP A 173 17.81 27.27 4.44
CA ASP A 173 17.98 28.48 3.64
C ASP A 173 19.46 28.90 3.71
N ASP A 174 20.28 28.40 2.80
CA ASP A 174 21.61 28.96 2.56
C ASP A 174 21.50 30.31 1.81
N TYR A 175 20.90 31.32 2.44
CA TYR A 175 21.21 32.73 2.15
C TYR A 175 22.43 33.15 2.98
N SER A 176 23.53 32.44 2.77
CA SER A 176 24.88 32.90 3.11
C SER A 176 25.80 32.67 1.92
N ALA A 177 25.52 33.39 0.84
CA ALA A 177 26.54 33.78 -0.12
C ALA A 177 27.61 34.60 0.61
N GLY A 178 28.60 33.92 1.21
CA GLY A 178 29.59 34.60 2.04
C GLY A 178 30.53 33.72 2.85
N SER A 179 30.85 32.49 2.45
CA SER A 179 32.06 31.82 2.98
C SER A 179 33.09 31.63 1.86
N THR A 180 34.08 32.51 1.86
CA THR A 180 35.29 32.37 1.05
C THR A 180 35.92 31.00 1.31
N PRO A 181 36.34 30.23 0.28
CA PRO A 181 37.10 29.01 0.52
C PRO A 181 38.51 29.39 0.97
N ARG A 182 38.70 29.55 2.29
CA ARG A 182 40.03 29.60 2.90
C ARG A 182 40.54 28.17 3.07
N LYS A 183 41.34 27.71 2.10
CA LYS A 183 42.58 26.92 2.23
C LYS A 183 42.93 26.22 0.90
N LEU A 184 43.36 27.03 -0.07
CA LEU A 184 44.30 26.56 -1.08
C LEU A 184 45.71 26.76 -0.51
N ALA A 185 46.30 25.69 0.00
CA ALA A 185 47.74 25.58 0.19
C ALA A 185 48.12 24.10 0.34
N SER A 186 48.49 23.44 -0.76
CA SER A 186 49.87 23.01 -0.97
C SER A 186 50.02 22.13 -2.21
N LYS A 187 51.02 22.50 -3.01
CA LYS A 187 51.75 21.71 -4.02
C LYS A 187 51.24 21.74 -5.46
N LEU A 188 51.73 22.78 -6.13
CA LEU A 188 52.14 22.75 -7.54
C LEU A 188 53.30 21.76 -7.72
N SER A 189 53.24 20.94 -8.77
CA SER A 189 54.41 20.62 -9.59
C SER A 189 53.98 20.39 -11.04
N SER A 190 54.27 21.40 -11.87
CA SER A 190 54.62 21.36 -13.31
C SER A 190 54.41 20.04 -14.07
N SER A 191 53.77 20.03 -15.24
CA SER A 191 54.41 20.57 -16.45
C SER A 191 53.41 20.96 -17.56
N LEU A 192 53.89 21.89 -18.40
CA LEU A 192 53.25 22.39 -19.60
C LEU A 192 53.17 21.32 -20.70
N GLY A 193 52.06 21.32 -21.44
CA GLY A 193 51.95 20.67 -22.75
C GLY A 193 50.78 21.23 -23.55
N ARG A 194 51.08 22.12 -24.51
CA ARG A 194 50.14 22.66 -25.48
C ARG A 194 49.74 21.57 -26.49
N SER A 195 48.46 21.45 -26.84
CA SER A 195 47.98 21.32 -28.23
C SER A 195 46.47 21.08 -28.31
N ALA A 196 45.91 21.60 -29.39
CA ALA A 196 44.51 21.57 -29.77
C ALA A 196 44.10 20.23 -30.42
N GLY A 197 42.81 19.92 -30.40
CA GLY A 197 42.16 19.18 -31.49
C GLY A 197 41.48 17.85 -31.14
N LYS A 198 40.14 17.85 -31.23
CA LYS A 198 39.26 16.88 -31.92
C LYS A 198 39.39 15.36 -31.67
N LYS A 199 38.19 14.79 -31.42
CA LYS A 199 37.62 13.48 -31.85
C LYS A 199 37.78 12.24 -30.94
N LEU A 200 36.62 11.79 -30.46
CA LEU A 200 35.94 10.51 -30.74
C LEU A 200 36.79 9.23 -30.94
N ARG A 201 36.52 8.24 -30.06
CA ARG A 201 36.62 6.76 -30.16
C ARG A 201 37.93 6.09 -30.61
N ALA A 202 38.41 5.18 -29.75
CA ALA A 202 38.71 3.75 -30.01
C ALA A 202 39.08 3.14 -28.63
N ALA A 203 38.44 2.10 -28.09
CA ALA A 203 38.39 0.70 -28.50
C ALA A 203 39.76 -0.03 -28.42
N MET A 204 39.90 -0.80 -27.33
CA MET A 204 40.58 -2.10 -27.10
C MET A 204 41.97 -2.41 -27.69
N ASP A 205 42.80 -3.08 -26.87
CA ASP A 205 43.57 -4.27 -27.29
C ASP A 205 43.96 -5.16 -26.06
N PRO A 206 44.52 -6.40 -26.19
CA PRO A 206 43.81 -7.65 -25.88
C PRO A 206 44.65 -8.67 -25.04
N GLY A 207 44.07 -9.82 -24.65
CA GLY A 207 44.88 -10.97 -24.18
C GLY A 207 44.18 -12.10 -23.41
N GLN A 208 43.48 -12.98 -24.16
CA GLN A 208 43.34 -14.47 -24.06
C GLN A 208 43.07 -15.13 -22.69
N CYS A 209 42.04 -15.96 -22.46
CA CYS A 209 41.48 -17.04 -23.29
C CYS A 209 39.94 -17.21 -23.13
N SER A 210 39.27 -17.62 -24.21
CA SER A 210 37.84 -18.02 -24.37
C SER A 210 37.72 -19.57 -24.50
N PRO A 211 36.56 -20.25 -24.77
CA PRO A 211 35.21 -19.78 -25.15
C PRO A 211 34.03 -20.49 -24.40
N VAL A 212 32.76 -20.04 -24.42
CA VAL A 212 31.74 -20.25 -25.47
C VAL A 212 30.40 -19.56 -25.09
N SER A 213 29.81 -18.86 -26.08
CA SER A 213 28.36 -18.64 -26.35
C SER A 213 27.50 -17.60 -25.61
N ASN A 214 27.17 -16.57 -26.41
CA ASN A 214 25.87 -15.90 -26.63
C ASN A 214 25.22 -15.04 -25.54
N GLY A 215 25.53 -13.75 -25.60
CA GLY A 215 24.53 -12.74 -25.98
C GLY A 215 23.46 -12.40 -24.94
N GLY A 216 23.86 -11.74 -23.84
CA GLY A 216 22.94 -11.05 -22.94
C GLY A 216 23.48 -9.66 -22.64
N ALA A 217 22.85 -8.63 -23.22
CA ALA A 217 23.11 -7.25 -22.84
C ALA A 217 22.73 -7.06 -21.36
N ALA A 218 23.74 -6.90 -20.49
CA ALA A 218 23.51 -6.35 -19.16
C ALA A 218 22.89 -4.96 -19.33
N PRO A 219 21.76 -4.64 -18.66
CA PRO A 219 21.20 -3.31 -18.78
C PRO A 219 22.17 -2.34 -18.12
N PHE A 220 22.81 -1.51 -18.93
CA PHE A 220 23.54 -0.33 -18.49
C PHE A 220 22.60 0.49 -17.61
N LEU A 221 22.84 0.50 -16.30
CA LEU A 221 22.23 1.45 -15.38
C LEU A 221 22.58 2.85 -15.89
N LEU A 222 21.60 3.58 -16.42
CA LEU A 222 21.80 4.99 -16.77
C LEU A 222 22.16 5.72 -15.48
N PRO A 223 23.38 6.30 -15.36
CA PRO A 223 23.73 7.09 -14.19
C PRO A 223 22.72 8.23 -14.05
N VAL A 224 22.20 8.43 -12.85
CA VAL A 224 21.41 9.62 -12.55
C VAL A 224 22.31 10.83 -12.82
N PRO A 225 21.91 11.78 -13.69
CA PRO A 225 22.68 13.01 -13.86
C PRO A 225 22.81 13.69 -12.50
N SER A 226 24.03 14.10 -12.11
CA SER A 226 24.23 14.83 -10.85
C SER A 226 23.67 16.25 -10.98
N VAL A 227 22.36 16.40 -10.82
CA VAL A 227 21.70 17.70 -10.84
C VAL A 227 21.85 18.36 -9.47
N PRO A 228 22.32 19.62 -9.39
CA PRO A 228 22.31 20.39 -8.15
C PRO A 228 20.88 20.58 -7.64
N GLY A 229 20.67 20.43 -6.33
CA GLY A 229 19.35 20.62 -5.72
C GLY A 229 19.17 19.81 -4.43
N PRO A 230 18.01 19.98 -3.75
CA PRO A 230 17.65 19.18 -2.59
C PRO A 230 17.67 17.68 -2.90
N LYS A 231 18.05 16.89 -1.90
CA LYS A 231 18.10 15.42 -1.98
C LYS A 231 17.38 14.82 -0.79
N TYR A 232 16.45 13.93 -1.10
CA TYR A 232 15.76 13.13 -0.11
C TYR A 232 16.60 11.92 0.29
N HIS A 233 16.60 11.64 1.59
CA HIS A 233 17.29 10.51 2.18
C HIS A 233 16.27 9.68 2.96
N LEU A 234 16.44 8.37 2.95
CA LEU A 234 15.61 7.47 3.73
C LEU A 234 15.86 7.73 5.23
N LEU A 235 14.81 8.12 5.94
CA LEU A 235 14.86 8.41 7.36
C LEU A 235 14.41 7.21 8.20
N ALA A 236 13.33 6.56 7.81
CA ALA A 236 12.79 5.40 8.50
C ALA A 236 11.96 4.51 7.57
N HIS A 237 11.75 3.25 7.93
CA HIS A 237 10.89 2.34 7.19
C HIS A 237 10.22 1.29 8.06
N THR A 238 9.15 0.67 7.54
CA THR A 238 8.52 -0.53 8.10
C THR A 238 7.95 -1.41 6.98
N THR A 239 7.62 -2.66 7.30
CA THR A 239 6.99 -3.61 6.37
C THR A 239 5.73 -4.18 6.99
N LEU A 240 4.59 -3.97 6.32
CA LEU A 240 3.30 -4.47 6.72
C LEU A 240 2.88 -5.67 5.85
N SER A 241 2.12 -6.61 6.41
CA SER A 241 1.72 -7.85 5.74
C SER A 241 0.29 -8.22 6.14
N LEU A 242 -0.21 -9.37 5.68
CA LEU A 242 -1.55 -9.85 6.00
C LEU A 242 -1.84 -9.95 7.50
N SER A 243 -0.83 -10.21 8.35
CA SER A 243 -1.02 -10.27 9.81
C SER A 243 -1.34 -8.91 10.44
N HIS A 244 -1.03 -7.81 9.75
CA HIS A 244 -1.28 -6.45 10.21
C HIS A 244 -2.63 -5.92 9.73
N VAL A 245 -3.34 -6.65 8.85
CA VAL A 245 -4.63 -6.24 8.31
C VAL A 245 -5.72 -6.36 9.39
N GLN A 246 -6.39 -5.24 9.66
CA GLN A 246 -7.55 -5.16 10.54
C GLN A 246 -8.42 -3.96 10.17
N ASP A 247 -9.72 -4.05 10.42
CA ASP A 247 -10.69 -2.95 10.29
C ASP A 247 -10.59 -1.92 11.43
N ASN A 248 -9.37 -1.52 11.83
CA ASN A 248 -9.11 -0.56 12.89
C ASN A 248 -7.73 0.11 12.72
N PHE A 249 -7.53 1.24 13.40
CA PHE A 249 -6.25 1.93 13.48
C PHE A 249 -5.26 1.17 14.35
N ARG A 250 -4.01 1.01 13.90
CA ARG A 250 -2.94 0.33 14.63
C ARG A 250 -1.63 1.07 14.58
N THR A 251 -0.81 0.82 15.59
CA THR A 251 0.57 1.27 15.70
C THR A 251 1.51 0.13 15.35
N HIS A 252 2.53 0.45 14.54
CA HIS A 252 3.55 -0.46 14.05
C HIS A 252 4.93 0.15 14.31
N ASP A 253 5.92 -0.69 14.56
CA ASP A 253 7.29 -0.23 14.79
C ASP A 253 7.91 0.31 13.48
N LEU A 254 8.67 1.39 13.61
CA LEU A 254 9.50 1.96 12.54
C LEU A 254 10.97 1.69 12.83
N THR A 255 11.67 1.16 11.83
CA THR A 255 13.13 1.09 11.85
C THR A 255 13.69 2.41 11.35
N ILE A 256 14.43 3.12 12.21
CA ILE A 256 15.03 4.41 11.89
C ILE A 256 16.44 4.19 11.32
N SER A 257 16.74 4.83 10.19
CA SER A 257 18.02 4.71 9.48
C SER A 257 18.91 5.95 9.62
N GLY A 258 18.35 7.10 10.02
CA GLY A 258 19.10 8.34 10.28
C GLY A 258 19.57 8.48 11.73
N ASN A 259 20.33 9.54 11.99
CA ASN A 259 20.73 9.97 13.34
C ASN A 259 20.79 11.51 13.43
N GLU A 260 21.01 12.04 14.64
CA GLU A 260 21.07 13.50 14.91
C GLU A 260 22.18 14.23 14.13
N GLU A 261 23.18 13.53 13.59
CA GLU A 261 24.26 14.13 12.78
C GLU A 261 23.83 14.38 11.33
N CYS A 262 22.72 13.78 10.90
CA CYS A 262 22.20 13.93 9.54
C CYS A 262 21.40 15.23 9.40
N SER A 263 21.66 16.02 8.37
CA SER A 263 20.89 17.26 8.13
C SER A 263 19.39 17.03 7.90
N TYR A 264 19.01 15.86 7.38
CA TYR A 264 17.63 15.45 7.14
C TYR A 264 16.97 14.76 8.36
N TRP A 265 17.61 14.80 9.53
CA TRP A 265 17.10 14.17 10.73
C TRP A 265 15.83 14.86 11.25
N LEU A 266 14.87 14.02 11.67
CA LEU A 266 13.74 14.41 12.49
C LEU A 266 13.66 13.46 13.68
N PRO A 267 13.31 13.94 14.88
CA PRO A 267 13.18 13.08 16.04
C PRO A 267 11.86 12.30 15.95
N LEU A 268 11.92 11.07 15.43
CA LEU A 268 10.76 10.18 15.35
C LEU A 268 10.58 9.45 16.68
N TYR A 269 9.33 9.18 17.07
CA TYR A 269 9.05 8.32 18.25
C TYR A 269 9.49 6.87 18.05
N GLY A 270 9.59 6.42 16.78
CA GLY A 270 9.92 5.03 16.44
C GLY A 270 8.70 4.17 16.11
N SER A 271 7.53 4.78 15.91
CA SER A 271 6.34 4.07 15.45
C SER A 271 5.63 4.80 14.31
N VAL A 272 4.88 4.06 13.51
CA VAL A 272 3.91 4.58 12.55
C VAL A 272 2.54 4.04 12.89
N CYS A 273 1.53 4.88 12.75
CA CYS A 273 0.15 4.48 12.91
C CYS A 273 -0.58 4.57 11.59
N CYS A 274 -1.42 3.59 11.29
CA CYS A 274 -2.23 3.56 10.07
C CYS A 274 -3.42 2.61 10.21
N ARG A 275 -4.37 2.71 9.29
CA ARG A 275 -5.36 1.66 9.02
C ARG A 275 -4.97 0.89 7.76
N LEU A 276 -4.79 -0.43 7.90
CA LEU A 276 -4.47 -1.34 6.80
C LEU A 276 -5.62 -2.34 6.61
N VAL A 277 -6.30 -2.27 5.48
CA VAL A 277 -7.44 -3.13 5.14
C VAL A 277 -7.17 -3.93 3.87
N ALA A 278 -7.79 -5.10 3.75
CA ALA A 278 -7.74 -5.92 2.54
C ALA A 278 -9.13 -6.41 2.13
N GLN A 279 -9.38 -6.43 0.83
CA GLN A 279 -10.60 -6.93 0.21
C GLN A 279 -10.25 -7.99 -0.83
N PRO A 280 -10.29 -9.29 -0.47
CA PRO A 280 -10.10 -10.39 -1.41
C PRO A 280 -11.13 -10.34 -2.55
N ARG A 281 -10.76 -10.77 -3.76
CA ARG A 281 -11.72 -10.85 -4.87
C ARG A 281 -12.84 -11.85 -4.60
N CYS A 282 -12.54 -12.97 -3.94
CA CYS A 282 -13.58 -13.93 -3.55
C CYS A 282 -14.67 -13.30 -2.66
N MET A 283 -14.35 -12.23 -1.94
CA MET A 283 -15.30 -11.50 -1.09
C MET A 283 -16.08 -10.41 -1.82
N THR A 284 -15.52 -9.83 -2.89
CA THR A 284 -16.06 -8.64 -3.55
C THR A 284 -16.62 -8.90 -4.94
N GLN A 285 -16.15 -9.93 -5.63
CA GLN A 285 -16.52 -10.30 -6.98
C GLN A 285 -17.33 -11.60 -7.01
N GLN A 286 -18.12 -11.77 -8.08
CA GLN A 286 -18.77 -13.04 -8.37
C GLN A 286 -17.73 -14.05 -8.84
N MET A 287 -17.56 -15.15 -8.09
CA MET A 287 -16.60 -16.20 -8.40
C MET A 287 -17.18 -17.27 -9.34
N MET A 288 -18.48 -17.50 -9.25
CA MET A 288 -19.21 -18.42 -10.11
C MET A 288 -20.68 -18.02 -10.17
N SER A 289 -21.33 -18.25 -11.31
CA SER A 289 -22.79 -18.18 -11.39
C SER A 289 -23.34 -19.21 -12.37
N GLY A 290 -24.63 -19.52 -12.21
CA GLY A 290 -25.33 -20.40 -13.13
C GLY A 290 -26.65 -20.93 -12.58
N CYS A 291 -27.42 -21.57 -13.46
CA CYS A 291 -28.69 -22.20 -13.11
C CYS A 291 -28.46 -23.44 -12.24
N LEU A 292 -29.13 -23.49 -11.08
CA LEU A 292 -29.14 -24.64 -10.18
C LEU A 292 -30.59 -25.03 -9.83
N LYS A 293 -30.82 -26.29 -9.54
CA LYS A 293 -32.04 -26.73 -8.86
C LYS A 293 -31.71 -26.99 -7.39
N VAL A 294 -32.39 -26.31 -6.49
CA VAL A 294 -32.16 -26.40 -5.05
C VAL A 294 -33.35 -27.08 -4.38
N LYS A 295 -33.06 -28.08 -3.54
CA LYS A 295 -34.02 -28.67 -2.63
C LYS A 295 -33.95 -27.93 -1.29
N GLN A 296 -35.02 -27.26 -0.90
CA GLN A 296 -35.08 -26.52 0.36
C GLN A 296 -35.16 -27.48 1.56
N CYS A 297 -34.46 -27.14 2.65
CA CYS A 297 -34.63 -27.81 3.94
C CYS A 297 -36.00 -27.50 4.52
N GLY A 298 -36.76 -28.52 4.93
CA GLY A 298 -38.06 -28.36 5.60
C GLY A 298 -39.30 -28.30 4.70
N GLY A 299 -39.13 -28.38 3.36
CA GLY A 299 -40.24 -28.48 2.39
C GLY A 299 -40.61 -29.92 2.02
N ASP A 300 -41.62 -30.07 1.14
CA ASP A 300 -42.00 -31.37 0.57
C ASP A 300 -40.76 -32.06 -0.06
N PRO A 301 -40.46 -33.34 0.29
CA PRO A 301 -39.34 -34.11 -0.26
C PRO A 301 -39.18 -34.10 -1.79
N GLN A 302 -40.21 -33.72 -2.54
CA GLN A 302 -40.22 -33.66 -4.02
C GLN A 302 -40.09 -32.24 -4.61
N SER A 303 -40.11 -31.18 -3.79
CA SER A 303 -40.07 -29.80 -4.30
C SER A 303 -38.64 -29.33 -4.63
N TRP A 304 -38.38 -29.11 -5.92
CA TRP A 304 -37.13 -28.54 -6.42
C TRP A 304 -37.40 -27.15 -6.98
N THR A 305 -36.62 -26.17 -6.53
CA THR A 305 -36.73 -24.80 -7.04
C THR A 305 -35.59 -24.52 -8.01
N LYS A 306 -35.89 -24.11 -9.24
CA LYS A 306 -34.89 -23.63 -10.19
C LYS A 306 -34.53 -22.19 -9.83
N VAL A 307 -33.25 -21.92 -9.66
CA VAL A 307 -32.70 -20.62 -9.29
C VAL A 307 -31.49 -20.28 -10.16
N TYR A 308 -31.21 -19.00 -10.29
CA TYR A 308 -29.91 -18.52 -10.74
C TYR A 308 -29.04 -18.26 -9.52
N ALA A 309 -27.99 -19.07 -9.34
CA ALA A 309 -27.13 -19.01 -8.18
C ALA A 309 -25.85 -18.20 -8.46
N VAL A 310 -25.38 -17.45 -7.47
CA VAL A 310 -24.17 -16.60 -7.53
C VAL A 310 -23.32 -16.85 -6.29
N LEU A 311 -22.09 -17.34 -6.48
CA LEU A 311 -21.10 -17.54 -5.41
C LEU A 311 -20.28 -16.26 -5.23
N LYS A 312 -20.39 -15.63 -4.05
CA LYS A 312 -19.67 -14.40 -3.70
C LYS A 312 -19.61 -14.23 -2.19
N GLY A 313 -18.45 -13.88 -1.65
CA GLY A 313 -18.28 -13.68 -0.21
C GLY A 313 -18.56 -14.94 0.58
N THR A 314 -19.20 -14.79 1.72
CA THR A 314 -19.56 -15.91 2.61
C THR A 314 -20.89 -16.54 2.23
N SER A 315 -21.29 -16.47 0.95
CA SER A 315 -22.67 -16.78 0.54
C SER A 315 -22.78 -17.30 -0.89
N LEU A 316 -23.75 -18.20 -1.06
CA LEU A 316 -24.33 -18.58 -2.34
C LEU A 316 -25.72 -17.95 -2.43
N PHE A 317 -25.83 -16.87 -3.19
CA PHE A 317 -27.06 -16.13 -3.39
C PHE A 317 -27.93 -16.83 -4.43
N CYS A 318 -29.20 -17.09 -4.13
CA CYS A 318 -30.12 -17.76 -5.03
C CYS A 318 -31.23 -16.81 -5.48
N TYR A 319 -31.20 -16.42 -6.76
CA TYR A 319 -32.19 -15.54 -7.40
C TYR A 319 -33.21 -16.37 -8.19
N GLN A 320 -34.41 -15.82 -8.41
CA GLN A 320 -35.41 -16.53 -9.21
C GLN A 320 -34.97 -16.59 -10.68
N ARG A 321 -34.42 -15.49 -11.21
CA ARG A 321 -33.92 -15.39 -12.58
C ARG A 321 -32.61 -14.62 -12.65
N GLN A 322 -31.95 -14.68 -13.81
CA GLN A 322 -30.69 -13.98 -14.04
C GLN A 322 -30.91 -12.45 -14.08
N GLU A 323 -32.02 -11.99 -14.65
CA GLU A 323 -32.33 -10.56 -14.77
C GLU A 323 -32.47 -9.88 -13.40
N ASP A 324 -32.84 -10.64 -12.38
CA ASP A 324 -32.97 -10.13 -11.01
C ASP A 324 -31.59 -9.71 -10.44
N VAL A 325 -30.51 -10.37 -10.86
CA VAL A 325 -29.12 -9.98 -10.50
C VAL A 325 -28.76 -8.65 -11.15
N GLU A 326 -29.04 -8.50 -12.44
CA GLU A 326 -28.74 -7.30 -13.22
C GLU A 326 -29.55 -6.09 -12.73
N ALA A 327 -30.77 -6.33 -12.27
CA ALA A 327 -31.65 -5.33 -11.66
C ALA A 327 -31.34 -5.05 -10.17
N ASN A 328 -30.33 -5.69 -9.56
CA ASN A 328 -29.99 -5.61 -8.13
C ASN A 328 -31.19 -5.88 -7.20
N VAL A 329 -32.06 -6.83 -7.57
CA VAL A 329 -33.15 -7.31 -6.73
C VAL A 329 -32.56 -8.18 -5.60
N GLU A 330 -33.18 -8.21 -4.43
CA GLU A 330 -32.74 -9.08 -3.33
C GLU A 330 -32.87 -10.58 -3.69
N PRO A 331 -31.93 -11.44 -3.24
CA PRO A 331 -31.99 -12.87 -3.49
C PRO A 331 -33.21 -13.51 -2.81
N ALA A 332 -33.80 -14.51 -3.46
CA ALA A 332 -34.95 -15.23 -2.91
C ALA A 332 -34.62 -15.96 -1.60
N PHE A 333 -33.39 -16.49 -1.51
CA PHE A 333 -32.78 -17.00 -0.28
C PHE A 333 -31.26 -17.08 -0.46
N THR A 334 -30.55 -17.27 0.64
CA THR A 334 -29.08 -17.34 0.65
C THR A 334 -28.61 -18.56 1.43
N ILE A 335 -27.63 -19.29 0.88
CA ILE A 335 -26.97 -20.40 1.56
C ILE A 335 -25.61 -19.90 2.04
N GLY A 336 -25.34 -19.94 3.35
CA GLY A 336 -24.07 -19.51 3.92
C GLY A 336 -22.91 -20.44 3.53
N ILE A 337 -21.80 -19.84 3.08
CA ILE A 337 -20.56 -20.49 2.68
C ILE A 337 -19.43 -19.90 3.53
N ASN A 338 -18.91 -20.67 4.49
CA ASN A 338 -17.86 -20.28 5.42
C ASN A 338 -16.79 -21.38 5.51
N LYS A 339 -15.81 -21.22 6.42
CA LYS A 339 -14.72 -22.17 6.63
C LYS A 339 -15.21 -23.53 7.14
N GLU A 340 -16.38 -23.57 7.76
CA GLU A 340 -17.03 -24.75 8.33
C GLU A 340 -17.91 -25.48 7.30
N THR A 341 -18.11 -24.90 6.11
CA THR A 341 -18.96 -25.48 5.07
C THR A 341 -18.32 -26.71 4.45
N ARG A 342 -19.09 -27.79 4.36
CA ARG A 342 -18.69 -29.07 3.77
C ARG A 342 -19.46 -29.29 2.47
N ILE A 343 -18.73 -29.53 1.38
CA ILE A 343 -19.32 -29.78 0.06
C ILE A 343 -18.98 -31.18 -0.40
N ARG A 344 -20.00 -31.94 -0.82
CA ARG A 344 -19.85 -33.30 -1.35
C ARG A 344 -20.65 -33.47 -2.63
N ALA A 345 -20.06 -34.08 -3.64
CA ALA A 345 -20.81 -34.59 -4.79
C ALA A 345 -21.34 -35.99 -4.47
N SER A 346 -22.58 -36.28 -4.86
CA SER A 346 -23.17 -37.62 -4.80
C SER A 346 -23.81 -37.95 -6.14
N GLU A 347 -23.57 -39.15 -6.65
CA GLU A 347 -24.23 -39.64 -7.84
C GLU A 347 -25.70 -39.95 -7.54
N LYS A 348 -26.59 -39.43 -8.38
CA LYS A 348 -27.99 -39.80 -8.38
C LYS A 348 -28.17 -40.77 -9.53
N ASP A 349 -28.47 -42.03 -9.20
CA ASP A 349 -28.95 -43.11 -10.09
C ASP A 349 -28.10 -43.39 -11.35
N PRO A 350 -27.66 -44.62 -11.66
CA PRO A 350 -26.77 -44.91 -12.81
C PRO A 350 -27.26 -44.45 -14.20
N LEU A 351 -28.54 -44.06 -14.31
CA LEU A 351 -29.20 -43.58 -15.53
C LEU A 351 -29.31 -42.05 -15.64
N SER A 352 -29.07 -41.29 -14.56
CA SER A 352 -29.17 -39.83 -14.55
C SER A 352 -27.82 -39.18 -14.85
N LYS A 353 -27.77 -38.32 -15.87
CA LYS A 353 -26.55 -37.58 -16.26
C LYS A 353 -26.16 -36.44 -15.30
N ALA A 354 -26.98 -36.14 -14.30
CA ALA A 354 -26.78 -35.04 -13.36
C ALA A 354 -26.36 -35.56 -11.98
N GLN A 355 -25.29 -35.00 -11.42
CA GLN A 355 -24.86 -35.28 -10.04
C GLN A 355 -25.47 -34.26 -9.08
N ASN A 356 -25.70 -34.69 -7.84
CA ASN A 356 -26.12 -33.79 -6.76
C ASN A 356 -24.89 -33.25 -6.04
N ILE A 357 -24.94 -31.99 -5.62
CA ILE A 357 -23.97 -31.35 -4.74
C ILE A 357 -24.69 -31.09 -3.41
N CYS A 358 -24.19 -31.66 -2.33
CA CYS A 358 -24.66 -31.41 -0.98
C CYS A 358 -23.78 -30.35 -0.33
N VAL A 359 -24.39 -29.26 0.14
CA VAL A 359 -23.74 -28.17 0.87
C VAL A 359 -24.25 -28.20 2.30
N SER A 360 -23.40 -28.62 3.23
CA SER A 360 -23.70 -28.73 4.65
C SER A 360 -22.95 -27.65 5.42
N ASN A 361 -23.64 -26.91 6.29
CA ASN A 361 -23.03 -25.91 7.16
C ASN A 361 -23.65 -25.99 8.56
N GLN A 362 -22.89 -25.60 9.59
CA GLN A 362 -23.33 -25.60 10.97
C GLN A 362 -23.77 -24.19 11.39
N TYR A 363 -25.01 -24.06 11.84
CA TYR A 363 -25.57 -22.81 12.36
C TYR A 363 -26.02 -23.04 13.80
N GLY A 364 -25.38 -22.38 14.77
CA GLY A 364 -25.78 -22.50 16.19
C GLY A 364 -25.74 -23.91 16.76
N GLY A 365 -24.95 -24.83 16.18
CA GLY A 365 -24.85 -26.24 16.58
C GLY A 365 -25.72 -27.21 15.76
N GLU A 366 -26.63 -26.71 14.91
CA GLU A 366 -27.42 -27.55 14.00
C GLU A 366 -26.77 -27.63 12.61
N GLU A 367 -26.66 -28.83 12.05
CA GLU A 367 -26.16 -29.05 10.69
C GLU A 367 -27.31 -28.91 9.68
N VAL A 368 -27.25 -27.88 8.84
CA VAL A 368 -28.21 -27.64 7.77
C VAL A 368 -27.59 -28.06 6.44
N THR A 369 -28.25 -28.96 5.71
CA THR A 369 -27.74 -29.50 4.44
C THR A 369 -28.67 -29.19 3.27
N HIS A 370 -28.19 -28.37 2.34
CA HIS A 370 -28.87 -28.06 1.09
C HIS A 370 -28.41 -29.01 -0.02
N THR A 371 -29.36 -29.52 -0.83
CA THR A 371 -29.03 -30.33 -2.01
C THR A 371 -29.23 -29.50 -3.27
N LEU A 372 -28.19 -29.40 -4.08
CA LEU A 372 -28.15 -28.70 -5.36
C LEU A 372 -28.03 -29.75 -6.48
N THR A 373 -28.70 -29.53 -7.61
CA THR A 373 -28.56 -30.34 -8.82
C THR A 373 -28.22 -29.45 -10.00
N THR A 374 -27.24 -29.84 -10.80
CA THR A 374 -26.84 -29.16 -12.04
C THR A 374 -27.50 -29.78 -13.27
N GLU A 375 -27.44 -29.11 -14.42
CA GLU A 375 -28.05 -29.61 -15.66
C GLU A 375 -27.19 -30.69 -16.34
N SER A 376 -25.86 -30.63 -16.16
CA SER A 376 -24.89 -31.58 -16.71
C SER A 376 -23.80 -31.96 -15.70
N ARG A 377 -23.03 -33.01 -16.02
CA ARG A 377 -21.85 -33.42 -15.24
C ARG A 377 -20.73 -32.40 -15.35
N GLU A 378 -20.58 -31.78 -16.51
CA GLU A 378 -19.64 -30.70 -16.77
C GLU A 378 -19.94 -29.49 -15.88
N ASP A 379 -21.23 -29.15 -15.70
CA ASP A 379 -21.65 -28.12 -14.77
C ASP A 379 -21.37 -28.50 -13.32
N THR A 380 -21.62 -29.76 -12.93
CA THR A 380 -21.24 -30.24 -11.59
C THR A 380 -19.76 -30.00 -11.34
N HIS A 381 -18.90 -30.40 -12.29
CA HIS A 381 -17.47 -30.24 -12.18
C HIS A 381 -17.07 -28.75 -12.06
N ARG A 382 -17.65 -27.87 -12.87
CA ARG A 382 -17.40 -26.41 -12.79
C ARG A 382 -17.78 -25.84 -11.43
N TRP A 383 -18.94 -26.22 -10.90
CA TRP A 383 -19.37 -25.77 -9.57
C TRP A 383 -18.47 -26.31 -8.45
N MET A 384 -18.09 -27.59 -8.49
CA MET A 384 -17.17 -28.18 -7.51
C MET A 384 -15.80 -27.49 -7.52
N GLU A 385 -15.25 -27.23 -8.71
CA GLU A 385 -13.99 -26.49 -8.87
C GLU A 385 -14.08 -25.05 -8.32
N ALA A 386 -15.18 -24.35 -8.59
CA ALA A 386 -15.42 -23.02 -8.05
C ALA A 386 -15.49 -23.03 -6.52
N PHE A 387 -16.19 -24.00 -5.93
CA PHE A 387 -16.25 -24.14 -4.47
C PHE A 387 -14.88 -24.44 -3.87
N TRP A 388 -14.11 -25.37 -4.44
CA TRP A 388 -12.77 -25.69 -3.96
C TRP A 388 -11.82 -24.50 -4.06
N GLN A 389 -11.88 -23.76 -5.17
CA GLN A 389 -11.10 -22.52 -5.32
C GLN A 389 -11.53 -21.48 -4.29
N HIS A 390 -12.82 -21.30 -4.06
CA HIS A 390 -13.35 -20.32 -3.10
C HIS A 390 -12.91 -20.63 -1.66
N PHE A 391 -12.98 -21.89 -1.24
CA PHE A 391 -12.48 -22.31 0.08
C PHE A 391 -10.96 -22.15 0.20
N TYR A 392 -10.23 -22.47 -0.86
CA TYR A 392 -8.80 -22.22 -0.89
C TYR A 392 -8.50 -20.73 -0.74
N ASP A 393 -9.19 -19.86 -1.47
CA ASP A 393 -9.04 -18.40 -1.36
C ASP A 393 -9.34 -17.90 0.06
N MET A 394 -10.43 -18.36 0.68
CA MET A 394 -10.77 -18.02 2.06
C MET A 394 -9.70 -18.48 3.06
N SER A 395 -9.09 -19.64 2.84
CA SER A 395 -8.01 -20.14 3.68
C SER A 395 -6.75 -19.27 3.58
N GLN A 396 -6.42 -18.79 2.39
CA GLN A 396 -5.20 -18.02 2.15
C GLN A 396 -5.34 -16.57 2.64
N TRP A 397 -6.52 -15.96 2.49
CA TRP A 397 -6.81 -14.59 2.95
C TRP A 397 -7.19 -14.49 4.44
N LYS A 398 -7.32 -15.64 5.13
CA LYS A 398 -7.44 -15.76 6.58
C LYS A 398 -8.57 -14.90 7.15
N GLN A 399 -8.27 -13.91 7.99
CA GLN A 399 -9.24 -13.08 8.68
C GLN A 399 -9.94 -12.07 7.76
N CYS A 400 -9.38 -11.82 6.56
CA CYS A 400 -9.98 -10.91 5.58
C CYS A 400 -11.23 -11.49 4.91
N CYS A 401 -11.51 -12.77 5.13
CA CYS A 401 -12.70 -13.45 4.64
C CYS A 401 -13.75 -13.72 5.74
N ASP A 402 -13.48 -13.31 6.98
CA ASP A 402 -14.45 -13.44 8.07
C ASP A 402 -15.52 -12.35 7.92
N ASP A 403 -15.10 -11.09 7.78
CA ASP A 403 -15.96 -9.94 7.49
C ASP A 403 -15.33 -9.03 6.44
N LEU A 404 -16.16 -8.51 5.52
CA LEU A 404 -15.69 -7.61 4.47
C LEU A 404 -15.36 -6.22 5.03
N MET A 405 -14.06 -5.96 5.20
CA MET A 405 -13.54 -4.66 5.64
C MET A 405 -13.84 -3.55 4.62
N LYS A 406 -14.08 -2.32 5.09
CA LYS A 406 -14.39 -1.19 4.22
C LYS A 406 -13.12 -0.44 3.83
N ILE A 407 -12.99 -0.14 2.54
CA ILE A 407 -11.98 0.81 2.05
C ILE A 407 -12.63 2.19 2.02
N GLU A 408 -12.28 3.03 2.99
CA GLU A 408 -12.72 4.42 3.02
C GLU A 408 -11.88 5.23 2.02
N LEU A 409 -12.51 5.59 0.91
CA LEU A 409 -11.97 6.57 -0.01
C LEU A 409 -12.41 7.95 0.47
N PRO A 410 -11.49 8.93 0.60
CA PRO A 410 -11.91 10.29 0.87
C PRO A 410 -12.90 10.73 -0.22
N SER A 411 -14.11 11.10 0.20
CA SER A 411 -15.07 11.76 -0.69
C SER A 411 -14.37 12.97 -1.33
N PRO A 412 -14.59 13.29 -2.62
CA PRO A 412 -14.11 14.54 -3.20
C PRO A 412 -14.81 15.71 -2.49
N ARG A 413 -14.28 16.11 -1.34
CA ARG A 413 -14.76 17.26 -0.59
C ARG A 413 -14.30 18.51 -1.33
N LYS A 414 -15.23 19.44 -1.53
CA LYS A 414 -14.88 20.86 -1.77
C LYS A 414 -13.87 21.29 -0.69
N PRO A 415 -12.90 22.15 -1.01
CA PRO A 415 -11.87 22.56 -0.05
C PRO A 415 -12.54 23.01 1.25
N ALA A 416 -12.21 22.32 2.35
CA ALA A 416 -12.70 22.70 3.66
C ALA A 416 -12.21 24.13 3.97
N PRO A 417 -13.02 24.99 4.61
CA PRO A 417 -12.52 26.24 5.12
C PRO A 417 -11.40 25.93 6.11
N VAL A 418 -10.28 26.65 5.95
CA VAL A 418 -9.07 26.56 6.78
C VAL A 418 -9.47 26.42 8.25
N THR A 419 -9.34 25.21 8.80
CA THR A 419 -9.42 25.01 10.23
C THR A 419 -8.26 25.75 10.88
N PRO A 420 -8.45 26.41 12.04
CA PRO A 420 -7.33 27.05 12.71
C PRO A 420 -6.31 25.96 13.07
N LYS A 421 -5.03 26.25 12.80
CA LYS A 421 -3.89 25.39 13.10
C LYS A 421 -4.09 24.74 14.47
N GLN A 422 -4.23 23.41 14.50
CA GLN A 422 -4.07 22.65 15.74
C GLN A 422 -2.61 22.81 16.16
N GLY A 423 -2.35 23.80 17.01
CA GLY A 423 -1.08 23.97 17.67
C GLY A 423 -0.91 22.87 18.71
N SER A 424 0.34 22.43 18.89
CA SER A 424 0.75 21.56 19.99
C SER A 424 0.18 22.06 21.33
N LEU A 425 -0.41 21.16 22.13
CA LEU A 425 -0.96 21.43 23.48
C LEU A 425 0.03 22.17 24.40
N TYR A 426 1.34 22.02 24.15
CA TYR A 426 2.39 22.71 24.90
C TYR A 426 2.46 24.21 24.61
N HIS A 427 2.04 24.68 23.44
CA HIS A 427 2.03 26.11 23.09
C HIS A 427 0.91 26.86 23.80
N GLU A 428 -0.22 26.18 24.04
CA GLU A 428 -1.35 26.70 24.80
C GLU A 428 -1.04 26.75 26.31
N MET A 429 -0.30 25.76 26.83
CA MET A 429 0.17 25.77 28.22
C MET A 429 1.31 26.79 28.47
N ALA A 430 2.20 27.02 27.50
CA ALA A 430 3.31 27.95 27.64
C ALA A 430 2.91 29.43 27.56
N SER A 431 1.79 29.75 26.90
CA SER A 431 1.28 31.13 26.82
C SER A 431 0.60 31.62 28.12
N LEU A 432 0.23 30.69 29.01
CA LEU A 432 -0.32 30.99 30.34
C LEU A 432 0.75 31.27 31.41
N SER A 433 2.03 31.15 31.09
CA SER A 433 3.15 31.32 32.04
C SER A 433 4.00 32.55 31.76
N THR A 434 3.37 33.73 31.71
CA THR A 434 4.06 35.02 31.89
C THR A 434 3.60 35.69 33.18
N PRO A 435 4.48 35.97 34.16
CA PRO A 435 4.12 36.78 35.31
C PRO A 435 4.26 38.26 34.91
N SER A 436 3.16 38.91 34.55
CA SER A 436 3.10 40.37 34.58
C SER A 436 2.61 40.80 35.96
N SER A 437 3.57 41.11 36.83
CA SER A 437 3.29 41.87 38.05
C SER A 437 3.14 43.34 37.65
N GLU A 438 1.90 43.80 37.50
CA GLU A 438 1.46 45.13 37.95
C GLU A 438 -0.08 45.15 37.97
N GLY A 439 -0.63 45.56 39.12
CA GLY A 439 -1.99 45.25 39.52
C GLY A 439 -3.07 45.85 38.63
N LEU A 440 -4.10 45.04 38.37
CA LEU A 440 -5.45 45.55 38.25
C LEU A 440 -6.37 44.69 39.12
N LEU A 441 -7.16 45.42 39.91
CA LEU A 441 -8.08 44.94 40.92
C LEU A 441 -9.05 43.87 40.38
N LEU A 442 -9.37 42.93 41.27
CA LEU A 442 -10.56 42.08 41.25
C LEU A 442 -11.75 42.78 40.58
N GLN A 443 -12.18 42.27 39.43
CA GLN A 443 -13.57 42.39 39.01
C GLN A 443 -14.01 41.18 38.19
N ASP A 444 -14.94 40.45 38.81
CA ASP A 444 -15.99 39.62 38.22
C ASP A 444 -15.64 38.28 37.56
N ASN A 445 -15.61 37.30 38.45
CA ASN A 445 -16.10 35.92 38.31
C ASN A 445 -17.30 35.78 37.35
N ALA A 446 -17.06 35.45 36.09
CA ALA A 446 -18.06 34.83 35.22
C ALA A 446 -17.87 33.30 35.17
N VAL A 447 -17.94 32.64 36.34
CA VAL A 447 -18.22 31.21 36.38
C VAL A 447 -19.70 31.06 36.00
N SER A 448 -19.96 30.42 34.85
CA SER A 448 -21.31 30.11 34.37
C SER A 448 -22.14 29.51 35.50
N ALA A 449 -23.41 29.93 35.61
CA ALA A 449 -24.36 29.41 36.59
C ALA A 449 -24.47 27.87 36.53
N GLU A 450 -24.21 27.27 35.36
CA GLU A 450 -24.18 25.81 35.17
C GLU A 450 -23.03 25.13 35.92
N ILE A 451 -21.85 25.76 35.99
CA ILE A 451 -20.70 25.20 36.70
C ILE A 451 -20.92 25.26 38.21
N ARG A 452 -21.58 26.31 38.73
CA ARG A 452 -21.97 26.35 40.15
C ARG A 452 -23.03 25.31 40.49
N ALA A 453 -23.99 25.06 39.59
CA ALA A 453 -24.99 24.02 39.78
C ALA A 453 -24.35 22.62 39.81
N LEU A 454 -23.41 22.35 38.89
CA LEU A 454 -22.69 21.07 38.82
C LEU A 454 -21.83 20.79 40.06
N LEU A 455 -21.15 21.82 40.57
CA LEU A 455 -20.35 21.69 41.80
C LEU A 455 -21.23 21.51 43.04
N SER A 456 -22.40 22.17 43.08
CA SER A 456 -23.34 22.02 44.20
C SER A 456 -24.00 20.63 44.27
N SER A 457 -24.21 19.96 43.13
CA SER A 457 -24.70 18.58 43.15
C SER A 457 -23.62 17.60 43.58
N TYR A 458 -22.36 17.84 43.20
CA TYR A 458 -21.25 16.96 43.52
C TYR A 458 -20.89 16.92 45.02
N TYR A 459 -21.11 18.02 45.75
CA TYR A 459 -20.82 18.09 47.19
C TYR A 459 -22.00 17.74 48.09
N ASN A 460 -23.23 17.61 47.56
CA ASN A 460 -24.40 17.22 48.35
C ASN A 460 -24.66 15.71 48.38
N ASP A 461 -24.02 14.92 47.51
CA ASP A 461 -24.12 13.45 47.49
C ASP A 461 -23.00 12.75 48.27
N SER A 462 -22.34 13.46 49.19
CA SER A 462 -21.33 12.88 50.08
C SER A 462 -21.55 13.32 51.52
N TYR A 463 -22.67 12.89 52.10
CA TYR A 463 -22.79 12.62 53.54
C TYR A 463 -23.81 11.51 53.79
#